data_AF-A0A8S1J8D7-F1
#
_entry.id   AF-A0A8S1J8D7-F1
#
_cell.length_a   1.000
_cell.length_b   1.000
_cell.length_c   1.000
_cell.angle_alpha   90.00
_cell.angle_beta   90.00
_cell.angle_gamma   90.00
#
_symmetry.space_group_name_H-M   'P 1'
#
loop_
_entity.id
_entity.type
_entity.pdbx_description
1 polymer ?
#
loop_
_entity_poly.entity_id
_entity_poly.type
_entity_poly.pdbx_seq_one_letter_code
_entity_poly.pdbx_strand_id
1 'polypeptide(L)'
;MMGSVRCPATCAAAGVRMQAGADADPGVSRVGGRTKYSVRVCINKTCKGQGSPGVLQFAQDLCHPDLDVNSCGCLGNCGNGPNMVILPAEREVSHVGTPARMAEVLNMECGIQVSSDLVEATQCRQSGNVLARSGKLKEAMDKYSEGIALGVSSTLHLLYSNRSGVRLTLGDHEGAQADALLAVEHAPVGFTTAHIRLIDAYYIQGQYEQSAQVLQNLVDTNPEFRATKEFSLISKQLEKDLKVVAR
;
A
#
# COMPACT_ATOMS: atom_id res chain seq x y z
N MET A 1 -43.17 40.72 6.09
CA MET A 1 -41.72 40.54 6.23
C MET A 1 -41.43 39.10 6.66
N MET A 2 -41.19 38.20 5.70
CA MET A 2 -40.59 36.88 5.94
C MET A 2 -39.77 36.56 4.69
N GLY A 3 -38.46 36.83 4.76
CA GLY A 3 -37.50 36.51 3.71
C GLY A 3 -37.01 35.08 3.89
N SER A 4 -37.51 34.17 3.06
CA SER A 4 -36.98 32.82 2.91
C SER A 4 -35.68 32.91 2.09
N VAL A 5 -34.54 32.70 2.75
CA VAL A 5 -33.25 32.56 2.09
C VAL A 5 -33.19 31.17 1.46
N ARG A 6 -33.35 31.10 0.14
CA ARG A 6 -33.12 29.89 -0.65
C ARG A 6 -31.62 29.68 -0.80
N CYS A 7 -31.13 28.57 -0.27
CA CYS A 7 -29.79 28.06 -0.54
C CYS A 7 -29.74 27.56 -2.00
N PRO A 8 -28.81 28.02 -2.87
CA PRO A 8 -28.72 27.53 -4.24
C PRO A 8 -28.23 26.08 -4.24
N ALA A 9 -29.12 25.19 -4.67
CA ALA A 9 -28.83 23.79 -4.93
C ALA A 9 -28.00 23.63 -6.21
N THR A 10 -26.68 23.76 -6.12
CA THR A 10 -25.73 23.37 -7.19
C THR A 10 -24.43 22.83 -6.59
N CYS A 11 -24.49 21.66 -5.96
CA CYS A 11 -23.30 20.86 -5.61
C CYS A 11 -23.43 19.39 -6.07
N ALA A 12 -24.35 19.10 -6.99
CA ALA A 12 -24.73 17.73 -7.35
C ALA A 12 -24.24 17.26 -8.74
N ALA A 13 -23.13 17.80 -9.25
CA ALA A 13 -22.66 17.50 -10.61
C ALA A 13 -21.12 17.36 -10.72
N ALA A 14 -20.55 16.42 -9.98
CA ALA A 14 -19.34 15.73 -10.39
C ALA A 14 -19.38 14.33 -9.78
N GLY A 15 -19.76 13.35 -10.59
CA GLY A 15 -19.65 11.93 -10.23
C GLY A 15 -18.18 11.54 -10.12
N VAL A 16 -17.52 11.93 -9.02
CA VAL A 16 -16.21 11.45 -8.61
C VAL A 16 -16.41 10.01 -8.18
N ARG A 17 -16.30 9.09 -9.13
CA ARG A 17 -16.11 7.68 -8.81
C ARG A 17 -14.62 7.43 -8.58
N MET A 18 -14.04 8.13 -7.61
CA MET A 18 -12.94 7.58 -6.84
C MET A 18 -13.62 6.92 -5.66
N GLN A 19 -13.81 5.60 -5.73
CA GLN A 19 -13.96 4.87 -4.50
C GLN A 19 -12.71 5.21 -3.68
N ALA A 20 -12.88 6.08 -2.68
CA ALA A 20 -12.07 6.06 -1.47
C ALA A 20 -12.37 4.74 -0.73
N GLY A 21 -12.24 3.62 -1.44
CA GLY A 21 -12.00 2.33 -0.85
C GLY A 21 -10.53 2.36 -0.49
N ALA A 22 -10.22 2.04 0.76
CA ALA A 22 -8.94 1.47 1.12
C ALA A 22 -8.77 0.09 0.44
N ASP A 23 -8.98 0.05 -0.88
CA ASP A 23 -8.72 -1.07 -1.75
C ASP A 23 -7.22 -1.32 -1.67
N ALA A 24 -6.89 -2.57 -1.36
CA ALA A 24 -5.54 -3.04 -1.15
C ALA A 24 -4.62 -2.51 -2.25
N ASP A 25 -3.47 -1.96 -1.84
CA ASP A 25 -2.37 -1.55 -2.72
C ASP A 25 -2.15 -2.63 -3.80
N PRO A 26 -2.59 -2.43 -5.06
CA PRO A 26 -2.45 -3.45 -6.09
C PRO A 26 -1.02 -3.50 -6.63
N GLY A 27 -0.09 -2.71 -6.08
CA GLY A 27 1.13 -2.28 -6.74
C GLY A 27 2.42 -2.73 -6.08
N VAL A 28 2.53 -3.98 -5.62
CA VAL A 28 3.87 -4.60 -5.55
C VAL A 28 4.14 -5.24 -6.91
N SER A 29 4.52 -4.41 -7.88
CA SER A 29 5.15 -4.90 -9.10
C SER A 29 6.43 -5.63 -8.69
N ARG A 30 6.40 -6.96 -8.78
CA ARG A 30 7.57 -7.81 -8.50
C ARG A 30 8.71 -7.34 -9.42
N VAL A 31 9.70 -6.65 -8.86
CA VAL A 31 10.94 -6.33 -9.57
C VAL A 31 11.52 -7.67 -10.03
N GLY A 32 11.79 -7.81 -11.33
CA GLY A 32 12.21 -9.04 -12.01
C GLY A 32 13.62 -9.53 -11.65
N GLY A 33 13.96 -9.53 -10.36
CA GLY A 33 15.13 -10.22 -9.81
C GLY A 33 14.81 -11.69 -9.51
N ARG A 34 15.82 -12.56 -9.56
CA ARG A 34 15.68 -13.94 -9.04
C ARG A 34 15.60 -13.84 -7.51
N THR A 35 14.47 -14.22 -6.93
CA THR A 35 14.36 -14.34 -5.48
C THR A 35 15.29 -15.45 -4.98
N LYS A 36 16.05 -15.15 -3.92
CA LYS A 36 17.01 -16.10 -3.34
C LYS A 36 16.33 -17.16 -2.49
N TYR A 37 15.26 -16.77 -1.79
CA TYR A 37 14.50 -17.63 -0.91
C TYR A 37 13.01 -17.65 -1.26
N SER A 38 12.38 -18.81 -1.11
CA SER A 38 10.92 -18.95 -1.15
C SER A 38 10.41 -19.48 0.19
N VAL A 39 9.61 -18.69 0.89
CA VAL A 39 8.94 -19.08 2.14
C VAL A 39 7.50 -19.49 1.84
N ARG A 40 7.14 -20.69 2.26
CA ARG A 40 5.79 -21.24 2.11
C ARG A 40 5.13 -21.42 3.46
N VAL A 41 4.11 -20.60 3.75
CA VAL A 41 3.41 -20.61 5.04
C VAL A 41 2.16 -21.50 4.96
N CYS A 42 2.04 -22.45 5.89
CA CYS A 42 0.89 -23.34 5.97
C CYS A 42 -0.38 -22.56 6.36
N ILE A 43 -1.42 -22.67 5.52
CA ILE A 43 -2.73 -22.07 5.77
C ILE A 43 -3.83 -23.14 5.97
N ASN A 44 -3.47 -24.35 6.40
CA ASN A 44 -4.45 -25.37 6.76
C ASN A 44 -5.19 -25.00 8.07
N LYS A 45 -6.34 -25.64 8.33
CA LYS A 45 -7.28 -25.33 9.44
C LYS A 45 -6.59 -25.03 10.78
N THR A 46 -5.68 -25.91 11.21
CA THR A 46 -4.97 -25.79 12.49
C THR A 46 -4.00 -24.60 12.53
N CYS A 47 -3.27 -24.33 11.45
CA CYS A 47 -2.36 -23.17 11.38
C CYS A 47 -3.13 -21.85 11.25
N LYS A 48 -4.27 -21.87 10.53
CA LYS A 48 -5.18 -20.71 10.44
C LYS A 48 -5.67 -20.25 11.81
N GLY A 49 -6.12 -21.20 12.64
CA GLY A 49 -6.56 -20.92 14.01
C GLY A 49 -5.44 -20.40 14.94
N GLN A 50 -4.18 -20.58 14.56
CA GLN A 50 -3.00 -20.13 15.30
C GLN A 50 -2.35 -18.86 14.70
N GLY A 51 -3.05 -18.16 13.81
CA GLY A 51 -2.60 -16.86 13.29
C GLY A 51 -1.74 -16.90 12.02
N SER A 52 -1.64 -18.05 11.33
CA SER A 52 -0.83 -18.14 10.10
C SER A 52 -1.20 -17.13 8.99
N PRO A 53 -2.46 -16.68 8.81
CA PRO A 53 -2.79 -15.67 7.81
C PRO A 53 -2.13 -14.31 8.10
N GLY A 54 -2.07 -13.90 9.37
CA GLY A 54 -1.44 -12.63 9.75
C GLY A 54 0.06 -12.66 9.53
N VAL A 55 0.70 -13.79 9.83
CA VAL A 55 2.13 -14.00 9.63
C VAL A 55 2.50 -14.07 8.15
N LEU A 56 1.69 -14.77 7.35
CA LEU A 56 1.82 -14.78 5.89
C LEU A 56 1.73 -13.37 5.32
N GLN A 57 0.70 -12.63 5.71
CA GLN A 57 0.48 -11.26 5.26
C GLN A 57 1.65 -10.36 5.67
N PHE A 58 2.13 -10.46 6.91
CA PHE A 58 3.32 -9.75 7.38
C PHE A 58 4.56 -10.04 6.53
N ALA A 59 4.86 -11.31 6.27
CA ALA A 59 6.03 -11.67 5.48
C ALA A 59 5.94 -11.18 4.02
N GLN A 60 4.74 -11.18 3.43
CA GLN A 60 4.48 -10.56 2.13
C GLN A 60 4.67 -9.04 2.17
N ASP A 61 4.20 -8.43 3.26
CA ASP A 61 4.26 -6.99 3.50
C ASP A 61 5.68 -6.44 3.76
N LEU A 62 6.65 -7.30 4.05
CA LEU A 62 8.07 -6.93 4.09
C LEU A 62 8.62 -6.55 2.69
N CYS A 63 8.03 -7.11 1.62
CA CYS A 63 8.38 -6.81 0.23
C CYS A 63 9.90 -6.87 -0.09
N HIS A 64 10.64 -7.77 0.57
CA HIS A 64 12.08 -7.87 0.40
C HIS A 64 12.43 -8.48 -0.98
N PRO A 65 13.36 -7.90 -1.77
CA PRO A 65 13.63 -8.32 -3.15
C PRO A 65 14.11 -9.77 -3.28
N ASP A 66 14.78 -10.29 -2.26
CA ASP A 66 15.29 -11.67 -2.24
C ASP A 66 14.29 -12.71 -1.71
N LEU A 67 13.05 -12.32 -1.39
CA LEU A 67 12.09 -13.16 -0.69
C LEU A 67 10.78 -13.30 -1.47
N ASP A 68 10.46 -14.52 -1.89
CA ASP A 68 9.13 -14.88 -2.41
C ASP A 68 8.31 -15.56 -1.30
N VAL A 69 7.17 -14.97 -0.92
CA VAL A 69 6.33 -15.48 0.17
C VAL A 69 4.98 -15.90 -0.37
N ASN A 70 4.65 -17.18 -0.21
CA ASN A 70 3.37 -17.74 -0.65
C ASN A 70 2.75 -18.64 0.41
N SER A 71 1.45 -18.90 0.26
CA SER A 71 0.77 -19.90 1.07
C SER A 71 1.03 -21.32 0.52
N CYS A 72 0.83 -22.32 1.37
CA CYS A 72 0.83 -23.73 0.98
C CYS A 72 -0.21 -24.55 1.76
N GLY A 73 -0.38 -25.81 1.32
CA GLY A 73 -1.17 -26.82 2.01
C GLY A 73 -0.55 -27.26 3.34
N CYS A 74 -1.12 -28.31 3.92
CA CYS A 74 -0.63 -28.87 5.19
C CYS A 74 0.78 -29.45 5.03
N LEU A 75 1.67 -29.14 5.97
CA LEU A 75 3.04 -29.68 6.05
C LEU A 75 3.15 -30.90 6.98
N GLY A 76 2.04 -31.59 7.29
CA GLY A 76 2.04 -32.78 8.15
C GLY A 76 2.28 -32.55 9.66
N ASN A 77 2.84 -31.41 10.06
CA ASN A 77 3.19 -31.10 11.46
C ASN A 77 2.02 -30.48 12.26
N CYS A 78 0.85 -31.12 12.23
CA CYS A 78 -0.35 -30.66 12.93
C CYS A 78 -0.11 -30.54 14.45
N GLY A 79 -0.57 -29.45 15.06
CA GLY A 79 -0.38 -29.17 16.49
C GLY A 79 0.75 -28.18 16.81
N ASN A 80 1.72 -28.01 15.91
CA ASN A 80 2.87 -27.11 16.10
C ASN A 80 2.82 -25.83 15.25
N GLY A 81 1.62 -25.41 14.84
CA GLY A 81 1.43 -24.31 13.90
C GLY A 81 1.73 -22.91 14.51
N PRO A 82 1.82 -21.87 13.67
CA PRO A 82 1.97 -21.92 12.22
C PRO A 82 3.28 -22.58 11.77
N ASN A 83 3.18 -23.44 10.77
CA ASN A 83 4.32 -24.10 10.14
C ASN A 83 4.66 -23.42 8.81
N MET A 84 5.93 -23.41 8.45
CA MET A 84 6.40 -22.97 7.15
C MET A 84 7.61 -23.78 6.67
N VAL A 85 7.87 -23.73 5.37
CA VAL A 85 9.08 -24.28 4.77
C VAL A 85 9.83 -23.20 4.00
N ILE A 86 11.15 -23.19 4.13
CA ILE A 86 12.06 -22.26 3.49
C ILE A 86 12.84 -23.00 2.40
N LEU A 87 12.70 -22.54 1.17
CA LEU A 87 13.37 -23.07 -0.02
C LEU A 87 14.54 -22.14 -0.43
N PRO A 88 15.62 -22.67 -1.05
CA PRO A 88 15.77 -24.04 -1.56
C PRO A 88 16.26 -25.08 -0.54
N ALA A 89 16.55 -24.69 0.71
CA ALA A 89 17.10 -25.60 1.72
C ALA A 89 16.11 -26.63 2.29
N GLU A 90 14.84 -26.59 1.87
CA GLU A 90 13.74 -27.42 2.39
C GLU A 90 13.64 -27.42 3.92
N ARG A 91 13.96 -26.28 4.54
CA ARG A 91 14.00 -26.13 5.98
C ARG A 91 12.60 -25.91 6.54
N GLU A 92 12.08 -26.90 7.26
CA GLU A 92 10.80 -26.76 7.98
C GLU A 92 10.97 -26.03 9.32
N VAL A 93 10.07 -25.10 9.59
CA VAL A 93 10.04 -24.32 10.84
C VAL A 93 8.61 -24.28 11.38
N SER A 94 8.45 -24.58 12.66
CA SER A 94 7.18 -24.58 13.39
C SER A 94 7.09 -23.42 14.38
N HIS A 95 5.88 -23.19 14.92
CA HIS A 95 5.59 -22.15 15.92
C HIS A 95 5.88 -20.71 15.47
N VAL A 96 5.70 -20.41 14.19
CA VAL A 96 5.93 -19.07 13.62
C VAL A 96 4.63 -18.25 13.72
N GLY A 97 4.18 -18.00 14.94
CA GLY A 97 2.87 -17.40 15.23
C GLY A 97 2.83 -15.87 15.21
N THR A 98 3.98 -15.21 15.22
CA THR A 98 4.09 -13.75 15.38
C THR A 98 5.02 -13.14 14.33
N PRO A 99 4.82 -11.85 13.98
CA PRO A 99 5.75 -11.10 13.12
C PRO A 99 7.19 -11.10 13.62
N ALA A 100 7.40 -10.91 14.92
CA ALA A 100 8.73 -10.98 15.53
C ALA A 100 9.40 -12.35 15.30
N ARG A 101 8.66 -13.44 15.51
CA ARG A 101 9.19 -14.79 15.28
C ARG A 101 9.49 -15.04 13.80
N MET A 102 8.65 -14.53 12.90
CA MET A 102 8.93 -14.60 11.46
C MET A 102 10.22 -13.85 11.11
N ALA A 103 10.40 -12.63 11.62
CA ALA A 103 11.61 -11.84 11.41
C ALA A 103 12.87 -12.56 11.92
N GLU A 104 12.83 -13.13 13.13
CA GLU A 104 13.92 -13.95 13.67
C GLU A 104 14.29 -15.11 12.75
N VAL A 105 13.31 -15.84 12.24
CA VAL A 105 13.57 -16.97 11.35
C VAL A 105 14.18 -16.51 10.01
N LEU A 106 13.68 -15.41 9.43
CA LEU A 106 14.26 -14.84 8.21
C LEU A 106 15.71 -14.36 8.43
N ASN A 107 16.00 -13.76 9.59
CA ASN A 107 17.34 -13.36 9.97
C ASN A 107 18.29 -14.57 10.07
N MET A 108 17.87 -15.65 10.74
CA MET A 108 18.71 -16.82 11.00
C MET A 108 18.89 -17.74 9.79
N GLU A 109 17.79 -18.05 9.09
CA GLU A 109 17.78 -19.09 8.05
C GLU A 109 18.01 -18.49 6.65
N CYS A 110 17.59 -17.24 6.42
CA CYS A 110 17.74 -16.56 5.12
C CYS A 110 18.85 -15.49 5.12
N GLY A 111 19.36 -15.08 6.28
CA GLY A 111 20.30 -13.96 6.40
C GLY A 111 19.68 -12.60 6.03
N ILE A 112 18.36 -12.52 5.91
CA ILE A 112 17.63 -11.29 5.56
C ILE A 112 17.49 -10.46 6.82
N GLN A 113 18.14 -9.29 6.85
CA GLN A 113 18.16 -8.41 8.01
C GLN A 113 16.81 -7.72 8.21
N VAL A 114 15.97 -8.28 9.08
CA VAL A 114 14.69 -7.70 9.49
C VAL A 114 14.85 -7.15 10.91
N SER A 115 15.00 -5.83 11.03
CA SER A 115 15.14 -5.14 12.31
C SER A 115 13.81 -5.03 13.06
N SER A 116 13.85 -4.78 14.38
CA SER A 116 12.67 -4.51 15.20
C SER A 116 11.82 -3.38 14.62
N ASP A 117 12.47 -2.30 14.18
CA ASP A 117 11.79 -1.11 13.68
C ASP A 117 11.10 -1.40 12.35
N LEU A 118 11.69 -2.26 11.50
CA LEU A 118 11.04 -2.71 10.27
C LEU A 118 9.81 -3.58 10.57
N VAL A 119 9.89 -4.45 11.58
CA VAL A 119 8.73 -5.23 12.04
C VAL A 119 7.62 -4.28 12.48
N GLU A 120 7.94 -3.32 13.34
CA GLU A 120 6.97 -2.38 13.90
C GLU A 120 6.36 -1.47 12.82
N ALA A 121 7.18 -0.88 11.93
CA ALA A 121 6.71 -0.06 10.82
C ALA A 121 5.76 -0.83 9.89
N THR A 122 6.07 -2.10 9.62
CA THR A 122 5.21 -2.98 8.81
C THR A 122 3.89 -3.26 9.53
N GLN A 123 3.90 -3.51 10.84
CA GLN A 123 2.69 -3.70 11.64
C GLN A 123 1.84 -2.42 11.73
N CYS A 124 2.46 -1.25 11.88
CA CYS A 124 1.79 0.04 11.82
C CYS A 124 1.04 0.21 10.49
N ARG A 125 1.70 -0.11 9.36
CA ARG A 125 1.05 -0.09 8.04
C ARG A 125 -0.14 -1.06 7.97
N GLN A 126 0.02 -2.30 8.43
CA GLN A 126 -1.05 -3.29 8.42
C GLN A 126 -2.26 -2.86 9.26
N SER A 127 -1.99 -2.34 10.46
CA SER A 127 -3.02 -1.83 11.37
C SER A 127 -3.74 -0.63 10.76
N GLY A 128 -3.01 0.34 10.23
CA GLY A 128 -3.56 1.49 9.52
C GLY A 128 -4.45 1.08 8.34
N ASN A 129 -4.02 0.09 7.55
CA ASN A 129 -4.80 -0.42 6.42
C ASN A 129 -6.13 -1.06 6.87
N VAL A 130 -6.12 -1.81 7.97
CA VAL A 130 -7.34 -2.41 8.55
C VAL A 130 -8.28 -1.32 9.06
N LEU A 131 -7.76 -0.30 9.75
CA LEU A 131 -8.54 0.82 10.27
C LEU A 131 -9.14 1.65 9.14
N ALA A 132 -8.37 1.94 8.11
CA ALA A 132 -8.81 2.69 6.93
C ALA A 132 -9.96 1.96 6.22
N ARG A 133 -9.82 0.65 5.98
CA ARG A 133 -10.91 -0.20 5.42
C ARG A 133 -12.15 -0.25 6.30
N SER A 134 -11.97 -0.09 7.61
CA SER A 134 -13.07 -0.06 8.58
C SER A 134 -13.69 1.33 8.75
N GLY A 135 -13.26 2.32 7.96
CA GLY A 135 -13.74 3.71 8.02
C GLY A 135 -13.20 4.50 9.23
N LYS A 136 -12.32 3.93 10.03
CA LYS A 136 -11.68 4.59 11.19
C LYS A 136 -10.48 5.41 10.73
N LEU A 137 -10.75 6.43 9.92
CA LEU A 137 -9.74 7.17 9.18
C LEU A 137 -8.73 7.89 10.09
N LYS A 138 -9.18 8.47 11.21
CA LYS A 138 -8.26 9.14 12.17
C LYS A 138 -7.31 8.15 12.85
N GLU A 139 -7.83 7.04 13.37
CA GLU A 139 -7.00 5.97 13.95
C GLU A 139 -6.01 5.41 12.91
N ALA A 140 -6.41 5.33 11.64
CA ALA A 140 -5.51 4.92 10.56
C ALA A 140 -4.36 5.91 10.33
N MET A 141 -4.63 7.22 10.35
CA MET A 141 -3.61 8.26 10.25
C MET A 141 -2.60 8.19 11.38
N ASP A 142 -3.07 7.96 12.61
CA ASP A 142 -2.21 7.81 13.79
C ASP A 142 -1.24 6.64 13.58
N LYS A 143 -1.76 5.48 13.15
CA LYS A 143 -0.93 4.31 12.87
C LYS A 143 0.09 4.52 11.76
N TYR A 144 -0.27 5.18 10.67
CA TYR A 144 0.72 5.50 9.64
C TYR A 144 1.79 6.48 10.15
N SER A 145 1.40 7.43 10.99
CA SER A 145 2.32 8.42 11.56
C SER A 145 3.29 7.79 12.56
N GLU A 146 2.82 6.86 13.40
CA GLU A 146 3.68 6.02 14.25
C GLU A 146 4.72 5.27 13.41
N GLY A 147 4.30 4.62 12.32
CA GLY A 147 5.22 3.90 11.43
C GLY A 147 6.24 4.81 10.74
N ILE A 148 5.83 6.01 10.31
CA ILE A 148 6.72 7.00 9.68
C ILE A 148 7.78 7.49 10.67
N ALA A 149 7.42 7.67 11.95
CA ALA A 149 8.33 8.14 12.99
C ALA A 149 9.51 7.17 13.25
N LEU A 150 9.36 5.89 12.88
CA LEU A 150 10.45 4.90 12.96
C LEU A 150 11.54 5.12 11.90
N GLY A 151 11.28 5.91 10.84
CA GLY A 151 12.31 6.32 9.88
C GLY A 151 12.87 5.19 9.00
N VAL A 152 12.17 4.06 8.89
CA VAL A 152 12.65 2.90 8.12
C VAL A 152 12.42 3.15 6.63
N SER A 153 13.49 3.55 5.92
CA SER A 153 13.46 3.99 4.51
C SER A 153 12.70 3.06 3.56
N SER A 154 12.80 1.74 3.72
CA SER A 154 12.13 0.76 2.85
C SER A 154 10.60 0.74 2.99
N THR A 155 10.05 1.37 4.03
CA THR A 155 8.60 1.39 4.31
C THR A 155 7.97 2.77 4.11
N LEU A 156 8.78 3.84 4.06
CA LEU A 156 8.30 5.22 4.02
C LEU A 156 7.36 5.50 2.85
N HIS A 157 7.71 5.06 1.63
CA HIS A 157 6.86 5.26 0.45
C HIS A 157 5.47 4.63 0.59
N LEU A 158 5.38 3.45 1.22
CA LEU A 158 4.12 2.77 1.47
C LEU A 158 3.26 3.52 2.50
N LEU A 159 3.88 3.94 3.61
CA LEU A 159 3.21 4.63 4.70
C LEU A 159 2.71 6.02 4.27
N TYR A 160 3.54 6.81 3.59
CA TYR A 160 3.15 8.10 3.05
C TYR A 160 2.05 7.97 1.99
N SER A 161 2.16 6.99 1.07
CA SER A 161 1.13 6.73 0.07
C SER A 161 -0.23 6.40 0.71
N ASN A 162 -0.24 5.56 1.74
CA ASN A 162 -1.48 5.17 2.43
C ASN A 162 -2.06 6.33 3.26
N ARG A 163 -1.21 7.11 3.93
CA ARG A 163 -1.66 8.28 4.70
C ARG A 163 -2.20 9.38 3.77
N SER A 164 -1.57 9.58 2.61
CA SER A 164 -2.06 10.49 1.56
C SER A 164 -3.48 10.12 1.12
N GLY A 165 -3.73 8.84 0.81
CA GLY A 165 -5.07 8.36 0.44
C GLY A 165 -6.13 8.60 1.54
N VAL A 166 -5.76 8.40 2.80
CA VAL A 166 -6.65 8.69 3.94
C VAL A 166 -6.90 10.19 4.10
N ARG A 167 -5.88 11.03 3.94
CA ARG A 167 -6.02 12.51 3.98
C ARG A 167 -6.95 13.03 2.90
N LEU A 168 -6.86 12.50 1.66
CA LEU A 168 -7.81 12.83 0.58
C LEU A 168 -9.25 12.51 0.99
N THR A 169 -9.46 11.34 1.62
CA THR A 169 -10.79 10.92 2.08
C THR A 169 -11.34 11.83 3.18
N LEU A 170 -10.45 12.42 4.00
CA LEU A 170 -10.80 13.37 5.05
C LEU A 170 -10.92 14.83 4.56
N GLY A 171 -10.62 15.10 3.29
CA GLY A 171 -10.62 16.44 2.71
C GLY A 171 -9.39 17.29 3.05
N ASP A 172 -8.34 16.71 3.64
CA ASP A 172 -7.05 17.36 3.88
C ASP A 172 -6.20 17.27 2.59
N HIS A 173 -6.50 18.12 1.62
CA HIS A 173 -5.90 18.06 0.28
C HIS A 173 -4.43 18.48 0.30
N GLU A 174 -4.08 19.52 1.06
CA GLU A 174 -2.69 20.00 1.20
C GLU A 174 -1.82 18.96 1.89
N GLY A 175 -2.31 18.36 2.98
CA GLY A 175 -1.60 17.28 3.66
C GLY A 175 -1.47 16.03 2.79
N ALA A 176 -2.49 15.71 1.99
CA ALA A 176 -2.42 14.58 1.06
C ALA A 176 -1.35 14.78 -0.01
N GLN A 177 -1.26 16.00 -0.58
CA GLN A 177 -0.22 16.35 -1.55
C GLN A 177 1.18 16.26 -0.94
N ALA A 178 1.37 16.81 0.27
CA ALA A 178 2.66 16.76 0.96
C ALA A 178 3.12 15.32 1.19
N ASP A 179 2.21 14.44 1.65
CA ASP A 179 2.53 13.02 1.81
C ASP A 179 2.78 12.32 0.45
N ALA A 180 2.02 12.64 -0.59
CA ALA A 180 2.21 12.02 -1.90
C ALA A 180 3.57 12.38 -2.52
N LEU A 181 4.05 13.62 -2.33
CA LEU A 181 5.39 14.04 -2.74
C LEU A 181 6.48 13.23 -2.02
N LEU A 182 6.38 13.09 -0.70
CA LEU A 182 7.31 12.27 0.09
C LEU A 182 7.22 10.79 -0.30
N ALA A 183 6.03 10.29 -0.65
CA ALA A 183 5.86 8.93 -1.12
C ALA A 183 6.63 8.69 -2.42
N VAL A 184 6.58 9.63 -3.36
CA VAL A 184 7.34 9.56 -4.63
C VAL A 184 8.84 9.69 -4.39
N GLU A 185 9.27 10.56 -3.49
CA GLU A 185 10.69 10.75 -3.13
C GLU A 185 11.34 9.46 -2.60
N HIS A 186 10.60 8.69 -1.78
CA HIS A 186 11.07 7.44 -1.20
C HIS A 186 10.74 6.19 -2.03
N ALA A 187 10.01 6.33 -3.14
CA ALA A 187 9.53 5.20 -3.92
C ALA A 187 10.67 4.51 -4.67
N PRO A 188 10.77 3.17 -4.63
CA PRO A 188 11.63 2.46 -5.56
C PRO A 188 11.10 2.60 -6.99
N VAL A 189 11.99 2.42 -7.96
CA VAL A 189 11.64 2.40 -9.39
C VAL A 189 10.55 1.35 -9.63
N GLY A 190 9.50 1.71 -10.38
CA GLY A 190 8.35 0.85 -10.67
C GLY A 190 7.21 0.90 -9.65
N PHE A 191 7.35 1.62 -8.53
CA PHE A 191 6.23 1.85 -7.61
C PHE A 191 5.32 2.99 -8.09
N THR A 192 4.38 2.63 -8.96
CA THR A 192 3.48 3.58 -9.61
C THR A 192 2.40 4.14 -8.65
N THR A 193 2.05 3.42 -7.58
CA THR A 193 1.02 3.83 -6.60
C THR A 193 1.30 5.21 -6.00
N ALA A 194 2.56 5.52 -5.64
CA ALA A 194 2.92 6.84 -5.11
C ALA A 194 2.63 7.99 -6.09
N HIS A 195 2.94 7.77 -7.38
CA HIS A 195 2.68 8.75 -8.42
C HIS A 195 1.18 8.93 -8.66
N ILE A 196 0.39 7.84 -8.62
CA ILE A 196 -1.07 7.90 -8.71
C ILE A 196 -1.65 8.74 -7.56
N ARG A 197 -1.16 8.56 -6.32
CA ARG A 197 -1.57 9.41 -5.18
C ARG A 197 -1.28 10.89 -5.41
N LEU A 198 -0.13 11.21 -6.02
CA LEU A 198 0.23 12.59 -6.33
C LEU A 198 -0.65 13.18 -7.44
N ILE A 199 -0.97 12.40 -8.47
CA ILE A 199 -1.91 12.76 -9.54
C ILE A 199 -3.30 13.07 -8.94
N ASP A 200 -3.80 12.19 -8.07
CA ASP A 200 -5.10 12.36 -7.40
C ASP A 200 -5.11 13.62 -6.52
N ALA A 201 -4.02 13.87 -5.78
CA ALA A 201 -3.89 15.04 -4.91
C ALA A 201 -3.88 16.36 -5.70
N TYR A 202 -3.19 16.42 -6.84
CA TYR A 202 -3.26 17.59 -7.73
C TYR A 202 -4.64 17.73 -8.39
N TYR A 203 -5.19 16.60 -8.85
CA TYR A 203 -6.48 16.60 -9.54
C TYR A 203 -7.61 17.13 -8.64
N ILE A 204 -7.67 16.72 -7.37
CA ILE A 204 -8.73 17.16 -6.45
C ILE A 204 -8.63 18.65 -6.08
N GLN A 205 -7.43 19.22 -6.19
CA GLN A 205 -7.18 20.65 -6.00
C GLN A 205 -7.46 21.47 -7.28
N GLY A 206 -7.90 20.85 -8.36
CA GLY A 206 -8.10 21.50 -9.66
C GLY A 206 -6.79 21.82 -10.40
N GLN A 207 -5.67 21.32 -9.90
CA GLN A 207 -4.33 21.48 -10.48
C GLN A 207 -4.12 20.47 -11.62
N TYR A 208 -4.95 20.54 -12.66
CA TYR A 208 -5.00 19.55 -13.74
C TYR A 208 -3.72 19.50 -14.57
N GLU A 209 -3.05 20.64 -14.76
CA GLU A 209 -1.79 20.74 -15.50
C GLU A 209 -0.65 20.04 -14.75
N GLN A 210 -0.53 20.28 -13.44
CA GLN A 210 0.43 19.54 -12.61
C GLN A 210 0.13 18.03 -12.60
N SER A 211 -1.14 17.66 -12.48
CA SER A 211 -1.58 16.25 -12.52
C SER A 211 -1.19 15.57 -13.84
N ALA A 212 -1.39 16.24 -14.98
CA ALA A 212 -0.98 15.74 -16.29
C ALA A 212 0.56 15.65 -16.44
N GLN A 213 1.30 16.60 -15.89
CA GLN A 213 2.77 16.55 -15.90
C GLN A 213 3.30 15.35 -15.11
N VAL A 214 2.70 15.05 -13.94
CA VAL A 214 3.08 13.88 -13.13
C VAL A 214 2.76 12.59 -13.89
N LEU A 215 1.59 12.50 -14.53
CA LEU A 215 1.22 11.35 -15.36
C LEU A 215 2.21 11.13 -16.52
N GLN A 216 2.60 12.21 -17.20
CA GLN A 216 3.58 12.15 -18.29
C GLN A 216 4.94 11.65 -17.79
N ASN A 217 5.45 12.22 -16.69
CA ASN A 217 6.71 11.79 -16.09
C ASN A 217 6.68 10.31 -15.66
N LEU A 218 5.58 9.85 -15.06
CA LEU A 218 5.38 8.46 -14.67
C LEU A 218 5.48 7.53 -15.88
N VAL A 219 4.84 7.91 -16.98
CA VAL A 219 4.81 7.15 -18.23
C VAL A 219 6.16 7.15 -18.94
N ASP A 220 6.90 8.26 -18.89
CA ASP A 220 8.22 8.35 -19.52
C ASP A 220 9.25 7.51 -18.77
N THR A 221 9.11 7.40 -17.44
CA THR A 221 9.97 6.57 -16.59
C THR A 221 9.53 5.11 -16.54
N ASN A 222 8.24 4.82 -16.73
CA ASN A 222 7.65 3.47 -16.71
C ASN A 222 6.69 3.29 -17.91
N PRO A 223 7.21 3.07 -19.14
CA PRO A 223 6.40 3.02 -20.36
C PRO A 223 5.28 1.96 -20.35
N GLU A 224 5.48 0.87 -19.62
CA GLU A 224 4.50 -0.19 -19.41
C GLU A 224 3.24 0.29 -18.69
N PHE A 225 3.32 1.39 -17.93
CA PHE A 225 2.17 1.99 -17.28
C PHE A 225 1.10 2.42 -18.29
N ARG A 226 1.48 2.76 -19.53
CA ARG A 226 0.52 3.11 -20.61
C ARG A 226 -0.47 1.99 -20.92
N ALA A 227 -0.11 0.73 -20.68
CA ALA A 227 -0.96 -0.43 -20.95
C ALA A 227 -1.96 -0.72 -19.83
N THR A 228 -1.91 0.02 -18.72
CA THR A 228 -2.76 -0.21 -17.54
C THR A 228 -4.15 0.40 -17.69
N LYS A 229 -5.12 -0.12 -16.92
CA LYS A 229 -6.48 0.45 -16.89
C LYS A 229 -6.48 1.81 -16.19
N GLU A 230 -5.62 1.95 -15.18
CA GLU A 230 -5.38 3.14 -14.38
C GLU A 230 -4.97 4.30 -15.29
N PHE A 231 -3.96 4.11 -16.14
CA PHE A 231 -3.56 5.12 -17.13
C PHE A 231 -4.73 5.58 -18.00
N SER A 232 -5.50 4.63 -18.53
CA SER A 232 -6.63 4.93 -19.42
C SER A 232 -7.71 5.77 -18.73
N LEU A 233 -7.99 5.50 -17.44
CA LEU A 233 -8.97 6.25 -16.66
C LEU A 233 -8.48 7.66 -16.34
N ILE A 234 -7.25 7.78 -15.84
CA ILE A 234 -6.65 9.07 -15.47
C ILE A 234 -6.51 9.98 -16.70
N SER A 235 -5.96 9.48 -17.80
CA SER A 235 -5.77 10.26 -19.04
C SER A 235 -7.09 10.78 -19.57
N LYS A 236 -8.11 9.92 -19.68
CA LYS A 236 -9.44 10.31 -20.17
C LYS A 236 -10.09 11.39 -19.30
N GLN A 237 -9.92 11.31 -17.98
CA GLN A 237 -10.48 12.28 -17.05
C GLN A 237 -9.76 13.63 -17.17
N LEU A 238 -8.42 13.63 -17.16
CA LEU A 238 -7.62 14.85 -17.32
C LEU A 238 -7.89 15.55 -18.67
N GLU A 239 -7.95 14.80 -19.77
CA GLU A 239 -8.28 15.36 -21.09
C GLU A 239 -9.64 16.04 -21.13
N LYS A 240 -10.63 15.50 -20.40
CA LYS A 240 -11.96 16.09 -20.31
C LYS A 240 -11.92 17.42 -19.56
N ASP A 241 -11.28 17.46 -18.39
CA ASP A 241 -11.34 18.64 -17.53
C ASP A 241 -10.39 19.76 -17.99
N LEU A 242 -9.24 19.42 -18.59
CA LEU A 242 -8.37 20.41 -19.24
C LEU A 242 -9.08 21.14 -20.39
N LYS A 243 -9.95 20.44 -21.15
CA LYS A 243 -10.78 21.08 -22.20
C LYS A 243 -11.84 22.01 -21.64
N VAL A 244 -12.27 21.79 -20.39
CA VAL A 244 -13.23 22.66 -19.71
C VAL A 244 -12.53 23.92 -19.21
N VAL A 245 -11.33 23.79 -18.62
CA VAL A 245 -10.56 24.92 -18.10
C VAL A 245 -9.98 25.82 -19.20
N ALA A 246 -9.68 25.26 -20.38
CA ALA A 246 -9.17 26.02 -21.52
C ALA A 246 -10.23 26.86 -22.27
N ARG A 247 -11.49 26.83 -21.83
CA ARG A 247 -12.62 27.57 -22.42
C ARG A 247 -13.04 28.73 -21.54
#